data_AF-A0A1F8LDG3-F1
#
_entry.id   AF-A0A1F8LDG3-F1
#
_cell.length_a   1.000
_cell.length_b   1.000
_cell.length_c   1.000
_cell.angle_alpha   90.00
_cell.angle_beta   90.00
_cell.angle_gamma   90.00
#
_symmetry.space_group_name_H-M   'P 1'
#
loop_
_entity.id
_entity.type
_entity.pdbx_description
1 polymer ?
#
loop_
_entity_poly.entity_id
_entity_poly.type
_entity_poly.pdbx_seq_one_letter_code
_entity_poly.pdbx_strand_id
1 'polypeptide(L)'
;MGWCVGLLRDGARKAGRDPREIRIMAAAPAHVGPRADVRERVRWFPALVSNHVVDLVRRYGESSLPADLTAYVRGRPGYDYQHHAESGSSNAAFVDDESVDRFCVIGEPDEHIAKLRALAAIGVTQFNVYLMSGEEESVLEAYGREIIPALKALRPVALA
;
A
#
# COMPACT_ATOMS: atom_id res chain seq x y z
N MET A 1 -7.39 -1.58 0.70
CA MET A 1 -7.12 -2.74 1.59
C MET A 1 -8.37 -3.40 2.17
N GLY A 2 -9.33 -2.67 2.76
CA GLY A 2 -10.52 -3.29 3.40
C GLY A 2 -11.32 -4.27 2.51
N TRP A 3 -11.49 -3.96 1.22
CA TRP A 3 -12.12 -4.85 0.25
C TRP A 3 -11.39 -6.20 0.13
N CYS A 4 -10.05 -6.20 0.01
CA CYS A 4 -9.24 -7.42 -0.04
C CYS A 4 -9.37 -8.25 1.25
N VAL A 5 -9.42 -7.58 2.41
CA VAL A 5 -9.64 -8.24 3.71
C VAL A 5 -11.01 -8.94 3.75
N GLY A 6 -12.05 -8.31 3.20
CA GLY A 6 -13.37 -8.91 3.05
C GLY A 6 -13.34 -10.21 2.23
N LEU A 7 -12.70 -10.17 1.05
CA LEU A 7 -12.54 -11.36 0.20
C LEU A 7 -11.80 -12.49 0.92
N LEU A 8 -10.76 -12.15 1.69
CA LEU A 8 -10.00 -13.12 2.48
C LEU A 8 -10.88 -13.77 3.55
N ARG A 9 -11.67 -12.99 4.30
CA ARG A 9 -12.61 -13.51 5.31
C ARG A 9 -13.61 -14.48 4.68
N ASP A 10 -14.18 -14.10 3.54
CA ASP A 10 -15.15 -14.95 2.84
C ASP A 10 -14.51 -16.23 2.32
N GLY A 11 -13.28 -16.14 1.79
CA GLY A 11 -12.51 -17.30 1.36
C GLY A 11 -12.20 -18.25 2.52
N ALA A 12 -11.78 -17.72 3.67
CA ALA A 12 -11.50 -18.51 4.87
C ALA A 12 -12.74 -19.27 5.37
N ARG A 13 -13.88 -18.59 5.48
CA ARG A 13 -15.15 -19.21 5.88
C ARG A 13 -15.59 -20.31 4.92
N LYS A 14 -15.51 -20.06 3.60
CA LYS A 14 -15.84 -21.06 2.58
C LYS A 14 -14.95 -22.31 2.65
N ALA A 15 -13.71 -22.14 3.09
CA ALA A 15 -12.76 -23.23 3.32
C ALA A 15 -12.92 -23.90 4.70
N GLY A 16 -13.91 -23.50 5.51
CA GLY A 16 -14.10 -24.03 6.86
C GLY A 16 -13.02 -23.61 7.86
N ARG A 17 -12.28 -22.52 7.57
CA ARG A 17 -11.21 -21.99 8.42
C ARG A 17 -11.69 -20.78 9.22
N ASP A 18 -11.18 -20.63 10.44
CA ASP A 18 -11.38 -19.41 11.23
C ASP A 18 -10.53 -18.27 10.64
N PRO A 19 -11.13 -17.16 10.16
CA PRO A 19 -10.37 -16.03 9.64
C PRO A 19 -9.38 -15.45 10.65
N ARG A 20 -9.62 -15.60 11.96
CA ARG A 20 -8.74 -15.11 13.03
C ARG A 20 -7.38 -15.80 13.07
N GLU A 21 -7.26 -16.99 12.47
CA GLU A 21 -5.99 -17.70 12.34
C GLU A 21 -5.10 -17.16 11.22
N ILE A 22 -5.62 -16.28 10.37
CA ILE A 22 -4.89 -15.75 9.21
C ILE A 22 -4.25 -14.41 9.55
N ARG A 23 -2.93 -14.35 9.40
CA ARG A 23 -2.16 -13.10 9.53
C ARG A 23 -2.04 -12.42 8.19
N ILE A 24 -2.57 -11.20 8.09
CA ILE A 24 -2.51 -10.38 6.88
C ILE A 24 -1.25 -9.52 6.91
N MET A 25 -0.50 -9.54 5.81
CA MET A 25 0.62 -8.64 5.56
C MET A 25 0.26 -7.66 4.44
N ALA A 26 0.47 -6.38 4.68
CA ALA A 26 0.48 -5.35 3.63
C ALA A 26 1.92 -5.00 3.29
N ALA A 27 2.18 -4.61 2.05
CA ALA A 27 3.50 -4.18 1.61
C ALA A 27 3.37 -2.93 0.71
N ALA A 28 4.23 -1.95 0.96
CA ALA A 28 4.32 -0.72 0.18
C ALA A 28 5.70 -0.07 0.42
N PRO A 29 6.18 0.80 -0.49
CA PRO A 29 7.32 1.64 -0.19
C PRO A 29 7.00 2.60 0.95
N ALA A 30 8.03 2.94 1.72
CA ALA A 30 7.96 3.97 2.72
C ALA A 30 9.12 4.95 2.60
N HIS A 31 8.84 6.24 2.78
CA HIS A 31 9.86 7.29 2.79
C HIS A 31 9.43 8.41 3.74
N VAL A 32 10.32 8.76 4.67
CA VAL A 32 10.06 9.78 5.70
C VAL A 32 10.45 11.15 5.18
N GLY A 33 9.65 12.17 5.51
CA GLY A 33 9.86 13.57 5.17
C GLY A 33 8.61 14.21 4.53
N PRO A 34 8.66 15.52 4.22
CA PRO A 34 7.52 16.24 3.67
C PRO A 34 7.00 15.56 2.39
N ARG A 35 5.69 15.30 2.31
CA ARG A 35 5.09 14.55 1.18
C ARG A 35 5.50 15.11 -0.18
N ALA A 36 5.55 16.44 -0.32
CA ALA A 36 5.95 17.12 -1.54
C ALA A 36 7.34 16.70 -2.04
N ASP A 37 8.26 16.40 -1.12
CA ASP A 37 9.65 16.08 -1.43
C ASP A 37 9.86 14.59 -1.71
N VAL A 38 8.99 13.73 -1.17
CA VAL A 38 9.17 12.27 -1.20
C VAL A 38 8.24 11.55 -2.19
N ARG A 39 7.16 12.19 -2.66
CA ARG A 39 6.19 11.57 -3.60
C ARG A 39 6.84 11.01 -4.85
N GLU A 40 7.71 11.79 -5.52
CA GLU A 40 8.35 11.36 -6.76
C GLU A 40 9.21 10.10 -6.57
N ARG A 41 9.83 9.96 -5.40
CA ARG A 41 10.70 8.81 -5.08
C ARG A 41 9.95 7.48 -5.03
N VAL A 42 8.64 7.53 -4.74
CA VAL A 42 7.80 6.35 -4.58
C VAL A 42 6.70 6.24 -5.65
N ARG A 43 6.57 7.20 -6.57
CA ARG A 43 5.53 7.25 -7.61
C ARG A 43 5.56 6.06 -8.57
N TRP A 44 6.71 5.40 -8.68
CA TRP A 44 6.87 4.15 -9.42
C TRP A 44 5.98 3.02 -8.87
N PHE A 45 5.64 3.01 -7.59
CA PHE A 45 4.89 1.91 -6.98
C PHE A 45 3.42 1.87 -7.39
N PRO A 46 2.63 2.96 -7.29
CA PRO A 46 1.28 2.98 -7.85
C PRO A 46 1.25 2.65 -9.35
N ALA A 47 2.27 3.08 -10.10
CA ALA A 47 2.44 2.75 -11.50
C ALA A 47 2.64 1.25 -11.73
N LEU A 48 3.47 0.60 -10.91
CA LEU A 48 3.69 -0.84 -10.94
C LEU A 48 2.42 -1.62 -10.59
N VAL A 49 1.76 -1.29 -9.47
CA VAL A 49 0.59 -2.05 -9.01
C VAL A 49 -0.66 -1.80 -9.85
N SER A 50 -0.68 -0.76 -10.67
CA SER A 50 -1.79 -0.50 -11.59
C SER A 50 -2.03 -1.63 -12.60
N ASN A 51 -1.00 -2.42 -12.95
CA ASN A 51 -1.18 -3.65 -13.73
C ASN A 51 -2.15 -4.62 -13.03
N HIS A 52 -1.97 -4.82 -11.73
CA HIS A 52 -2.84 -5.69 -10.93
C HIS A 52 -4.24 -5.12 -10.79
N VAL A 53 -4.38 -3.79 -10.67
CA VAL A 53 -5.69 -3.14 -10.64
C VAL A 53 -6.44 -3.34 -11.95
N VAL A 54 -5.77 -3.19 -13.10
CA VAL A 54 -6.37 -3.46 -14.42
C VAL A 54 -6.85 -4.90 -14.52
N ASP A 55 -6.06 -5.86 -14.03
CA ASP A 55 -6.47 -7.27 -14.01
C ASP A 55 -7.68 -7.53 -13.10
N LEU A 56 -7.76 -6.86 -11.94
CA LEU A 56 -8.94 -6.92 -11.08
C LEU A 56 -10.17 -6.36 -11.78
N VAL A 57 -10.06 -5.22 -12.48
CA VAL A 57 -11.17 -4.62 -13.25
C VAL A 57 -11.64 -5.58 -14.34
N ARG A 58 -10.71 -6.20 -15.07
CA ARG A 58 -11.03 -7.20 -16.11
C ARG A 58 -11.74 -8.42 -15.54
N ARG A 59 -11.35 -8.88 -14.35
CA ARG A 59 -11.88 -10.10 -13.72
C ARG A 59 -13.22 -9.90 -13.02
N TYR A 60 -13.38 -8.80 -12.28
CA TYR A 60 -14.52 -8.57 -11.37
C TYR A 60 -15.50 -7.53 -11.89
N GLY A 61 -15.14 -6.78 -12.94
CA GLY A 61 -15.86 -5.60 -13.38
C GLY A 61 -15.60 -4.42 -12.44
N GLU A 62 -15.60 -3.21 -13.01
CA GLU A 62 -15.28 -1.99 -12.25
C GLU A 62 -16.31 -1.70 -11.13
N SER A 63 -17.59 -1.96 -11.37
CA SER A 63 -18.66 -1.73 -10.39
C SER A 63 -18.56 -2.58 -9.12
N SER A 64 -17.81 -3.69 -9.18
CA SER A 64 -17.58 -4.59 -8.04
C SER A 64 -16.36 -4.20 -7.19
N LEU A 65 -15.62 -3.18 -7.60
CA LEU A 65 -14.38 -2.72 -6.96
C LEU A 65 -14.57 -1.36 -6.29
N PRO A 66 -13.80 -1.05 -5.22
CA PRO A 66 -13.81 0.29 -4.63
C PRO A 66 -13.40 1.34 -5.68
N ALA A 67 -14.17 2.42 -5.79
CA ALA A 67 -13.91 3.48 -6.79
C ALA A 67 -12.48 4.01 -6.71
N ASP A 68 -12.01 4.30 -5.50
CA ASP A 68 -10.66 4.78 -5.27
C ASP A 68 -9.55 3.75 -5.59
N LEU A 69 -9.89 2.47 -5.80
CA LEU A 69 -8.94 1.47 -6.29
C LEU A 69 -8.80 1.56 -7.81
N THR A 70 -9.87 1.92 -8.53
CA THR A 70 -9.94 1.85 -10.00
C THR A 70 -9.84 3.21 -10.69
N ALA A 71 -10.14 4.32 -10.00
CA ALA A 71 -10.24 5.64 -10.60
C ALA A 71 -8.96 6.08 -11.33
N TYR A 72 -7.80 5.87 -10.71
CA TYR A 72 -6.50 6.33 -11.23
C TYR A 72 -5.96 5.50 -12.42
N VAL A 73 -6.57 4.34 -12.71
CA VAL A 73 -6.19 3.52 -13.88
C VAL A 73 -7.04 3.79 -15.11
N ARG A 74 -8.08 4.64 -14.99
CA ARG A 74 -8.91 5.05 -16.13
C ARG A 74 -8.06 5.91 -17.09
N GLY A 75 -7.77 5.38 -18.27
CA GLY A 75 -6.97 6.09 -19.28
C GLY A 75 -5.45 5.87 -19.18
N ARG A 76 -5.01 4.88 -18.40
CA ARG A 76 -3.60 4.51 -18.29
C ARG A 76 -3.02 4.06 -19.66
N PRO A 77 -1.85 4.57 -20.08
CA PRO A 77 -1.14 4.10 -21.26
C PRO A 77 -0.52 2.70 -21.05
N GLY A 78 0.10 2.11 -22.08
CA GLY A 78 0.84 0.85 -21.92
C GLY A 78 1.97 0.96 -20.86
N TYR A 79 2.34 -0.17 -20.25
CA TYR A 79 3.41 -0.23 -19.23
C TYR A 79 4.65 -0.88 -19.82
N ASP A 80 5.78 -0.18 -19.75
CA ASP A 80 7.06 -0.68 -20.24
C ASP A 80 7.81 -1.42 -19.12
N TYR A 81 8.06 -2.70 -19.33
CA TYR A 81 8.79 -3.53 -18.36
C TYR A 81 10.30 -3.23 -18.31
N GLN A 82 10.87 -2.51 -19.27
CA GLN A 82 12.28 -2.10 -19.22
C GLN A 82 12.57 -1.10 -18.09
N HIS A 83 11.56 -0.31 -17.70
CA HIS A 83 11.65 0.69 -16.62
C HIS A 83 10.85 0.25 -15.37
N HIS A 84 10.95 -1.02 -15.01
CA HIS A 84 10.16 -1.61 -13.93
C HIS A 84 10.73 -1.24 -12.54
N ALA A 85 9.85 -0.81 -11.63
CA ALA A 85 10.21 -0.43 -10.25
C ALA A 85 11.28 0.67 -10.16
N GLU A 86 11.31 1.56 -11.15
CA GLU A 86 12.31 2.62 -11.28
C GLU A 86 11.71 3.98 -10.92
N SER A 87 12.32 4.66 -9.95
CA SER A 87 11.97 6.03 -9.56
C SER A 87 12.22 7.01 -10.72
N GLY A 88 11.26 7.89 -10.98
CA GLY A 88 11.35 8.87 -12.08
C GLY A 88 11.06 8.30 -13.48
N SER A 89 10.66 7.03 -13.59
CA SER A 89 10.26 6.43 -14.87
C SER A 89 9.01 7.10 -15.49
N SER A 90 8.98 7.17 -16.82
CA SER A 90 7.79 7.59 -17.58
C SER A 90 6.55 6.70 -17.33
N ASN A 91 6.75 5.45 -16.88
CA ASN A 91 5.66 4.59 -16.42
C ASN A 91 4.80 5.25 -15.34
N ALA A 92 5.38 6.15 -14.54
CA ALA A 92 4.72 6.81 -13.43
C ALA A 92 4.00 8.13 -13.81
N ALA A 93 4.13 8.60 -15.06
CA ALA A 93 3.64 9.93 -15.47
C ALA A 93 2.11 10.09 -15.36
N PHE A 94 1.34 9.01 -15.38
CA PHE A 94 -0.13 9.04 -15.24
C PHE A 94 -0.59 8.98 -13.77
N VAL A 95 0.32 8.75 -12.83
CA VAL A 95 0.00 8.58 -11.40
C VAL A 95 -0.07 9.95 -10.74
N ASP A 96 -1.24 10.30 -10.21
CA ASP A 96 -1.44 11.53 -9.42
C ASP A 96 -0.92 11.41 -7.98
N ASP A 97 -0.76 12.56 -7.31
CA ASP A 97 -0.28 12.66 -5.93
C ASP A 97 -1.19 11.94 -4.93
N GLU A 98 -2.51 11.97 -5.16
CA GLU A 98 -3.47 11.30 -4.30
C GLU A 98 -3.26 9.78 -4.32
N SER A 99 -2.99 9.22 -5.50
CA SER A 99 -2.65 7.80 -5.68
C SER A 99 -1.34 7.46 -4.98
N VAL A 100 -0.32 8.31 -5.06
CA VAL A 100 0.93 8.11 -4.31
C VAL A 100 0.65 8.06 -2.81
N ASP A 101 -0.02 9.09 -2.28
CA ASP A 101 -0.37 9.21 -0.87
C ASP A 101 -1.25 8.03 -0.39
N ARG A 102 -2.04 7.44 -1.29
CA ARG A 102 -2.91 6.30 -1.00
C ARG A 102 -2.17 4.98 -0.98
N PHE A 103 -1.36 4.69 -2.00
CA PHE A 103 -0.71 3.39 -2.18
C PHE A 103 0.64 3.27 -1.45
N CYS A 104 1.28 4.38 -1.07
CA CYS A 104 2.59 4.40 -0.38
C CYS A 104 2.47 4.84 1.08
N VAL A 105 3.47 4.60 1.93
CA VAL A 105 3.50 5.13 3.30
C VAL A 105 4.56 6.23 3.38
N ILE A 106 4.13 7.48 3.23
CA ILE A 106 5.03 8.64 3.17
C ILE A 106 4.55 9.76 4.11
N GLY A 107 5.46 10.67 4.42
CA GLY A 107 5.20 11.83 5.27
C GLY A 107 6.12 11.87 6.49
N GLU A 108 5.75 12.67 7.47
CA GLU A 108 6.42 12.71 8.77
C GLU A 108 6.10 11.44 9.59
N PRO A 109 6.90 11.09 10.62
CA PRO A 109 6.70 9.88 11.42
C PRO A 109 5.28 9.68 11.95
N ASP A 110 4.61 10.75 12.38
CA ASP A 110 3.22 10.70 12.85
C ASP A 110 2.23 10.27 11.75
N GLU A 111 2.49 10.64 10.50
CA GLU A 111 1.67 10.25 9.35
C GLU A 111 1.84 8.76 9.03
N HIS A 112 3.08 8.25 9.14
CA HIS A 112 3.35 6.82 9.04
C HIS A 112 2.61 6.05 10.14
N ILE A 113 2.71 6.52 11.39
CA ILE A 113 2.02 5.92 12.54
C ILE A 113 0.50 5.90 12.32
N ALA A 114 -0.09 7.03 11.89
CA ALA A 114 -1.51 7.14 11.62
C ALA A 114 -1.96 6.15 10.54
N LYS A 115 -1.20 6.04 9.45
CA LYS A 115 -1.52 5.12 8.35
C LYS A 115 -1.38 3.66 8.75
N LEU A 116 -0.34 3.31 9.50
CA LEU A 116 -0.12 1.95 10.02
C LEU A 116 -1.21 1.56 11.03
N ARG A 117 -1.68 2.49 11.86
CA ARG A 117 -2.85 2.29 12.73
C ARG A 117 -4.13 2.05 11.93
N ALA A 118 -4.35 2.80 10.85
CA ALA A 118 -5.49 2.57 9.96
C ALA A 118 -5.45 1.19 9.29
N LEU A 119 -4.27 0.72 8.87
CA LEU A 119 -4.08 -0.64 8.36
C LEU A 119 -4.36 -1.70 9.44
N ALA A 120 -3.88 -1.50 10.67
CA ALA A 120 -4.15 -2.40 11.78
C ALA A 120 -5.65 -2.45 12.16
N ALA A 121 -6.35 -1.32 12.07
CA ALA A 121 -7.78 -1.22 12.35
C ALA A 121 -8.64 -2.04 11.36
N ILE A 122 -8.11 -2.36 10.18
CA ILE A 122 -8.76 -3.25 9.20
C ILE A 122 -8.19 -4.68 9.22
N GLY A 123 -7.38 -5.02 10.23
CA GLY A 123 -6.87 -6.37 10.45
C GLY A 123 -5.55 -6.71 9.76
N VAL A 124 -4.81 -5.72 9.25
CA VAL A 124 -3.42 -5.92 8.83
C VAL A 124 -2.57 -6.16 10.07
N THR A 125 -1.85 -7.28 10.08
CA THR A 125 -1.02 -7.71 11.22
C THR A 125 0.46 -7.40 11.04
N GLN A 126 0.91 -7.25 9.80
CA GLN A 126 2.30 -7.02 9.43
C GLN A 126 2.35 -5.99 8.31
N PHE A 127 3.33 -5.10 8.36
CA PHE A 127 3.63 -4.18 7.28
C PHE A 127 5.08 -4.40 6.82
N ASN A 128 5.25 -4.73 5.54
CA ASN A 128 6.55 -4.92 4.92
C ASN A 128 6.93 -3.65 4.16
N VAL A 129 8.08 -3.08 4.50
CA VAL A 129 8.58 -1.85 3.87
C VAL A 129 9.36 -2.21 2.62
N TYR A 130 8.99 -1.65 1.48
CA TYR A 130 9.85 -1.68 0.29
C TYR A 130 10.86 -0.55 0.39
N LEU A 131 12.06 -0.91 0.84
CA LEU A 131 13.16 0.02 1.12
C LEU A 131 14.06 0.14 -0.12
N MET A 132 13.60 0.89 -1.11
CA MET A 132 14.23 0.98 -2.44
C MET A 132 14.00 2.35 -3.10
N SER A 133 13.91 3.41 -2.30
CA SER A 133 13.54 4.75 -2.77
C SER A 133 14.53 5.84 -2.31
N GLY A 134 15.76 5.42 -1.98
CA GLY A 134 16.80 6.28 -1.43
C GLY A 134 16.63 6.51 0.07
N GLU A 135 17.70 7.01 0.70
CA GLU A 135 17.76 7.31 2.13
C GLU A 135 17.40 6.12 3.04
N GLU A 136 17.74 4.90 2.60
CA GLU A 136 17.32 3.66 3.25
C GLU A 136 17.73 3.60 4.72
N GLU A 137 18.94 4.04 5.06
CA GLU A 137 19.42 4.11 6.45
C GLU A 137 18.60 5.10 7.29
N SER A 138 18.30 6.28 6.76
CA SER A 138 17.51 7.31 7.44
C SER A 138 16.06 6.85 7.68
N VAL A 139 15.45 6.19 6.69
CA VAL A 139 14.12 5.58 6.84
C VAL A 139 14.15 4.50 7.93
N LEU A 140 15.16 3.62 7.94
CA LEU A 140 15.31 2.61 8.98
C LEU A 140 15.50 3.22 10.37
N GLU A 141 16.28 4.30 10.48
CA GLU A 141 16.49 5.01 11.74
C GLU A 141 15.18 5.58 12.29
N ALA A 142 14.41 6.28 11.46
CA ALA A 142 13.10 6.82 11.83
C ALA A 142 12.12 5.70 12.25
N TYR A 143 12.12 4.58 11.54
CA TYR A 143 11.32 3.42 11.91
C TYR A 143 11.73 2.83 13.27
N GLY A 144 13.04 2.71 13.52
CA GLY A 144 13.56 2.16 14.77
C GLY A 144 13.36 3.07 15.97
N ARG A 145 13.51 4.38 15.81
CA ARG A 145 13.48 5.35 16.91
C ARG A 145 12.09 5.84 17.26
N GLU A 146 11.19 5.97 16.28
CA GLU A 146 9.91 6.67 16.48
C GLU A 146 8.71 5.78 16.14
N ILE A 147 8.67 5.20 14.94
CA ILE A 147 7.47 4.55 14.40
C ILE A 147 7.20 3.21 15.09
N ILE A 148 8.17 2.29 15.13
CA ILE A 148 8.00 0.97 15.75
C ILE A 148 7.70 1.10 17.26
N PRO A 149 8.42 1.92 18.04
CA PRO A 149 8.09 2.15 19.45
C PRO A 149 6.65 2.63 19.67
N ALA A 150 6.17 3.59 18.86
CA ALA A 150 4.80 4.13 18.96
C ALA A 150 3.69 3.10 18.63
N LEU A 151 4.04 2.00 17.95
CA LEU A 151 3.13 0.93 17.55
C LEU A 151 3.26 -0.33 18.43
N LYS A 152 4.18 -0.39 19.40
CA LYS A 152 4.46 -1.60 20.20
C LYS A 152 3.23 -2.16 20.94
N ALA A 153 2.38 -1.27 21.44
CA ALA A 153 1.15 -1.64 22.14
C ALA A 153 -0.05 -1.85 21.20
N LEU A 154 0.09 -1.56 19.90
CA LEU A 154 -0.98 -1.71 18.93
C LEU A 154 -1.36 -3.19 18.81
N ARG A 155 -2.67 -3.43 18.76
CA ARG A 155 -3.24 -4.75 18.47
C ARG A 155 -4.14 -4.59 17.25
N PRO A 156 -3.84 -5.28 16.14
CA PRO A 156 -4.72 -5.29 14.98
C PRO A 156 -6.11 -5.81 15.35
N VAL A 157 -7.12 -5.29 14.67
CA VAL A 157 -8.49 -5.79 14.82
C VAL A 157 -8.55 -7.25 14.35
N ALA A 158 -9.13 -8.12 15.18
CA ALA A 158 -9.34 -9.50 14.82
C ALA A 158 -10.26 -9.61 13.60
N LEU A 159 -9.97 -10.55 12.70
CA LEU A 159 -10.83 -10.84 11.56
C LEU A 159 -12.04 -11.63 12.04
N ALA A 160 -13.13 -10.94 12.38
CA ALA A 160 -14.43 -11.57 12.63
C ALA A 160 -15.09 -12.04 11.34
#